data_AF-X1G3Y0-F1
#
_entry.id   AF-X1G3Y0-F1
#
_cell.length_a   1.000
_cell.length_b   1.000
_cell.length_c   1.000
_cell.angle_alpha   90.00
_cell.angle_beta   90.00
_cell.angle_gamma   90.00
#
_symmetry.space_group_name_H-M   'P 1'
#
loop_
_entity.id
_entity.type
_entity.pdbx_description
1 polymer ?
#
loop_
_entity_poly.entity_id
_entity_poly.type
_entity_poly.pdbx_seq_one_letter_code
_entity_poly.pdbx_strand_id
1 'polypeptide(L)'
;TDGLFLCWRVRHGLFEENILEGNGRFGISIGHKDSDNLLRRNRVRLNHRDGIFFRKESLGMAAHRNRLEENIIENNGTGGEAAGICIRGQTNNLVFKNNTIRDTRTDEAQTQTTGIRIEEQVGKVVLDGNKIEAKIRIDDRRASKPK
;
A
#
# COMPACT_ATOMS: atom_id res chain seq x y z
N THR A 1 9.07 -14.45 -2.22
CA THR A 1 7.68 -14.49 -2.72
C THR A 1 6.87 -13.40 -2.04
N ASP A 2 5.67 -13.06 -2.53
CA ASP A 2 4.77 -12.12 -1.85
C ASP A 2 4.00 -12.86 -0.74
N GLY A 3 3.49 -12.14 0.27
CA GLY A 3 2.67 -12.73 1.34
C GLY A 3 1.26 -13.07 0.86
N LEU A 4 0.48 -12.05 0.53
CA LEU A 4 -0.84 -12.18 -0.07
C LEU A 4 -0.82 -11.61 -1.48
N PHE A 5 -1.08 -12.46 -2.47
CA PHE A 5 -1.15 -12.07 -3.87
C PHE A 5 -2.58 -12.24 -4.38
N LEU A 6 -3.27 -11.14 -4.65
CA LEU A 6 -4.56 -11.21 -5.34
C LEU A 6 -4.27 -11.46 -6.83
N CYS A 7 -4.85 -12.54 -7.36
CA CYS A 7 -4.46 -13.14 -8.63
C CYS A 7 -5.10 -12.42 -9.84
N TRP A 8 -6.40 -12.63 -10.08
CA TRP A 8 -7.09 -11.98 -11.18
C TRP A 8 -8.57 -11.76 -10.85
N ARG A 9 -9.02 -10.50 -10.92
CA ARG A 9 -10.43 -10.11 -10.72
C ARG A 9 -10.97 -10.53 -9.35
N VAL A 10 -10.14 -10.55 -8.31
CA VAL A 10 -10.61 -10.76 -6.95
C VAL A 10 -11.42 -9.53 -6.54
N ARG A 11 -12.71 -9.72 -6.26
CA ARG A 11 -13.62 -8.61 -5.98
C ARG A 11 -14.49 -8.88 -4.77
N HIS A 12 -14.81 -7.82 -4.04
CA HIS A 12 -15.66 -7.88 -2.85
C HIS A 12 -15.13 -8.85 -1.77
N GLY A 13 -13.82 -9.11 -1.77
CA GLY A 13 -13.15 -9.93 -0.78
C GLY A 13 -12.93 -9.17 0.53
N LEU A 14 -12.99 -9.90 1.64
CA LEU A 14 -12.59 -9.44 2.96
C LEU A 14 -11.30 -10.15 3.36
N PHE A 15 -10.25 -9.36 3.61
CA PHE A 15 -8.97 -9.84 4.12
C PHE A 15 -8.74 -9.15 5.45
N GLU A 16 -9.05 -9.83 6.56
CA GLU A 16 -8.92 -9.23 7.88
C GLU A 16 -8.08 -10.04 8.87
N GLU A 17 -7.44 -9.31 9.78
CA GLU A 17 -6.71 -9.87 10.93
C GLU A 17 -5.55 -10.80 10.55
N ASN A 18 -4.98 -10.63 9.36
CA ASN A 18 -3.84 -11.42 8.89
C ASN A 18 -2.51 -10.81 9.34
N ILE A 19 -1.49 -11.66 9.45
CA ILE A 19 -0.10 -11.27 9.62
C ILE A 19 0.66 -11.61 8.33
N LEU A 20 1.22 -10.59 7.70
CA LEU A 20 2.01 -10.70 6.47
C LEU A 20 3.42 -10.22 6.76
N GLU A 21 4.25 -11.16 7.20
CA GLU A 21 5.56 -10.92 7.78
C GLU A 21 6.69 -11.62 7.03
N GLY A 22 7.82 -10.94 6.87
CA GLY A 22 9.07 -11.56 6.41
C GLY A 22 9.03 -12.07 4.97
N ASN A 23 8.09 -11.58 4.14
CA ASN A 23 7.95 -12.07 2.77
C ASN A 23 9.08 -11.55 1.89
N GLY A 24 9.56 -12.39 0.97
CA GLY A 24 10.70 -12.08 0.11
C GLY A 24 10.47 -10.97 -0.92
N ARG A 25 9.27 -10.38 -0.99
CA ARG A 25 8.96 -9.20 -1.80
C ARG A 25 7.95 -8.31 -1.04
N PHE A 26 6.68 -8.32 -1.44
CA PHE A 26 5.65 -7.47 -0.86
C PHE A 26 4.87 -8.22 0.21
N GLY A 27 4.34 -7.50 1.19
CA GLY A 27 3.37 -8.07 2.12
C GLY A 27 2.07 -8.42 1.39
N ILE A 28 1.44 -7.42 0.76
CA ILE A 28 0.22 -7.58 -0.04
C ILE A 28 0.46 -7.03 -1.46
N SER A 29 0.08 -7.79 -2.49
CA SER A 29 0.15 -7.38 -3.89
C SER A 29 -1.26 -7.41 -4.52
N ILE A 30 -1.72 -6.26 -5.04
CA ILE A 30 -3.08 -6.05 -5.56
C ILE A 30 -3.00 -5.47 -6.99
N GLY A 31 -3.70 -6.03 -7.97
CA GLY A 31 -3.62 -5.55 -9.37
C GLY A 31 -4.55 -6.34 -10.29
N HIS A 32 -4.41 -6.28 -11.61
CA HIS A 32 -5.22 -7.11 -12.52
C HIS A 32 -6.74 -7.17 -12.18
N LYS A 33 -7.38 -6.01 -12.03
CA LYS A 33 -8.82 -5.83 -11.76
C LYS A 33 -9.27 -6.34 -10.39
N ASP A 34 -8.34 -6.56 -9.48
CA ASP A 34 -8.64 -6.82 -8.07
C ASP A 34 -9.25 -5.55 -7.46
N SER A 35 -10.57 -5.49 -7.32
CA SER A 35 -11.30 -4.26 -7.03
C SER A 35 -12.39 -4.45 -6.01
N ASP A 36 -12.80 -3.38 -5.34
CA ASP A 36 -13.88 -3.43 -4.35
C ASP A 36 -13.59 -4.34 -3.13
N ASN A 37 -12.32 -4.62 -2.82
CA ASN A 37 -11.97 -5.43 -1.65
C ASN A 37 -11.78 -4.58 -0.39
N LEU A 38 -12.03 -5.18 0.76
CA LEU A 38 -11.76 -4.62 2.07
C LEU A 38 -10.60 -5.38 2.72
N LEU A 39 -9.51 -4.66 3.01
CA LEU A 39 -8.37 -5.18 3.76
C LEU A 39 -8.34 -4.46 5.10
N ARG A 40 -8.68 -5.16 6.18
CA ARG A 40 -8.93 -4.56 7.49
C ARG A 40 -8.10 -5.19 8.62
N ARG A 41 -7.55 -4.39 9.53
CA ARG A 41 -6.84 -4.89 10.73
C ARG A 41 -5.69 -5.88 10.45
N ASN A 42 -5.07 -5.82 9.26
CA ASN A 42 -3.92 -6.66 8.96
C ASN A 42 -2.63 -6.04 9.51
N ARG A 43 -1.65 -6.88 9.83
CA ARG A 43 -0.28 -6.49 10.19
C ARG A 43 0.66 -6.84 9.05
N VAL A 44 1.22 -5.83 8.39
CA VAL A 44 2.09 -5.98 7.21
C VAL A 44 3.47 -5.47 7.57
N ARG A 45 4.41 -6.38 7.84
CA ARG A 45 5.70 -5.99 8.42
C ARG A 45 6.91 -6.79 7.95
N LEU A 46 8.09 -6.19 8.07
CA LEU A 46 9.38 -6.84 7.80
C LEU A 46 9.49 -7.49 6.40
N ASN A 47 8.69 -7.04 5.44
CA ASN A 47 8.75 -7.56 4.08
C ASN A 47 9.96 -6.97 3.35
N HIS A 48 10.52 -7.71 2.39
CA HIS A 48 11.75 -7.34 1.70
C HIS A 48 11.63 -6.04 0.88
N ARG A 49 10.43 -5.71 0.41
CA ARG A 49 10.11 -4.50 -0.35
C ARG A 49 8.92 -3.78 0.30
N ASP A 50 8.08 -3.09 -0.49
CA ASP A 50 6.93 -2.35 0.00
C ASP A 50 5.95 -3.23 0.81
N GLY A 51 5.27 -2.64 1.80
CA GLY A 51 4.27 -3.35 2.59
C GLY A 51 3.06 -3.76 1.74
N ILE A 52 2.33 -2.77 1.22
CA ILE A 52 1.18 -2.98 0.33
C ILE A 52 1.49 -2.37 -1.03
N PHE A 53 1.42 -3.19 -2.08
CA PHE A 53 1.84 -2.84 -3.43
C PHE A 53 0.67 -2.97 -4.42
N PHE A 54 0.17 -1.84 -4.92
CA PHE A 54 -0.77 -1.83 -6.05
C PHE A 54 0.02 -1.86 -7.37
N ARG A 55 -0.19 -2.90 -8.17
CA ARG A 55 0.55 -3.14 -9.42
C ARG A 55 0.25 -2.05 -10.45
N LYS A 56 1.22 -1.81 -11.34
CA LYS A 56 1.11 -0.83 -12.43
C LYS A 56 0.24 -1.41 -13.55
N GLU A 57 -1.03 -1.03 -13.54
CA GLU A 57 -2.05 -1.53 -14.48
C GLU A 57 -2.72 -0.41 -15.28
N SER A 58 -3.27 -0.77 -16.44
CA SER A 58 -4.16 0.09 -17.22
C SER A 58 -5.52 0.26 -16.54
N LEU A 59 -6.31 1.26 -16.96
CA LEU A 59 -7.59 1.60 -16.35
C LEU A 59 -8.57 0.41 -16.28
N GLY A 60 -8.59 -0.48 -17.29
CA GLY A 60 -9.48 -1.65 -17.25
C GLY A 60 -9.02 -2.76 -16.28
N MET A 61 -7.74 -2.73 -15.90
CA MET A 61 -7.04 -3.76 -15.14
C MET A 61 -6.54 -3.25 -13.79
N ALA A 62 -6.81 -2.01 -13.43
CA ALA A 62 -6.30 -1.43 -12.20
C ALA A 62 -7.16 -1.80 -10.99
N ALA A 63 -6.53 -1.70 -9.81
CA ALA A 63 -7.06 -2.21 -8.55
C ALA A 63 -7.99 -1.20 -7.86
N HIS A 64 -9.08 -0.86 -8.55
CA HIS A 64 -9.98 0.21 -8.13
C HIS A 64 -10.75 -0.07 -6.86
N ARG A 65 -11.14 1.00 -6.14
CA ARG A 65 -12.15 0.95 -5.05
C ARG A 65 -11.81 -0.02 -3.91
N ASN A 66 -10.54 -0.40 -3.77
CA ASN A 66 -10.10 -1.12 -2.59
C ASN A 66 -10.04 -0.20 -1.38
N ARG A 67 -10.33 -0.76 -0.22
CA ARG A 67 -10.32 -0.06 1.08
C ARG A 67 -9.30 -0.70 1.99
N LEU A 68 -8.42 0.11 2.55
CA LEU A 68 -7.47 -0.30 3.58
C LEU A 68 -7.91 0.34 4.90
N GLU A 69 -8.32 -0.46 5.87
CA GLU A 69 -8.89 0.03 7.13
C GLU A 69 -8.14 -0.52 8.34
N GLU A 70 -7.73 0.34 9.28
CA GLU A 70 -7.18 -0.08 10.58
C GLU A 70 -5.96 -1.03 10.48
N ASN A 71 -5.22 -1.01 9.37
CA ASN A 71 -4.04 -1.86 9.21
C ASN A 71 -2.82 -1.24 9.89
N ILE A 72 -1.90 -2.10 10.35
CA ILE A 72 -0.57 -1.71 10.81
C ILE A 72 0.42 -2.11 9.72
N ILE A 73 1.13 -1.13 9.16
CA ILE A 73 2.08 -1.30 8.08
C ILE A 73 3.42 -0.75 8.55
N GLU A 74 4.32 -1.64 8.96
CA GLU A 74 5.53 -1.22 9.65
C GLU A 74 6.80 -1.97 9.28
N ASN A 75 7.93 -1.27 9.32
CA ASN A 75 9.27 -1.86 9.18
C ASN A 75 9.47 -2.68 7.89
N ASN A 76 8.78 -2.35 6.80
CA ASN A 76 8.98 -2.98 5.50
C ASN A 76 10.26 -2.46 4.81
N GLY A 77 10.64 -3.08 3.70
CA GLY A 77 11.89 -2.77 3.00
C GLY A 77 13.14 -3.37 3.65
N THR A 78 13.08 -4.59 4.18
CA THR A 78 14.30 -5.20 4.78
C THR A 78 15.43 -5.38 3.76
N GLY A 79 15.13 -5.36 2.46
CA GLY A 79 16.11 -5.36 1.37
C GLY A 79 16.55 -3.98 0.88
N GLY A 80 16.10 -2.88 1.48
CA GLY A 80 16.43 -1.51 1.07
C GLY A 80 15.25 -0.55 1.09
N GLU A 81 15.43 0.63 0.53
CA GLU A 81 14.41 1.68 0.55
C GLU A 81 13.05 1.22 -0.01
N ALA A 82 11.99 1.44 0.77
CA ALA A 82 10.63 1.03 0.44
C ALA A 82 9.57 2.00 0.98
N ALA A 83 8.36 1.86 0.46
CA ALA A 83 7.17 2.51 0.98
C ALA A 83 6.34 1.55 1.85
N GLY A 84 5.62 2.09 2.84
CA GLY A 84 4.57 1.33 3.52
C GLY A 84 3.48 0.91 2.53
N ILE A 85 2.99 1.87 1.74
CA ILE A 85 2.04 1.65 0.66
C ILE A 85 2.58 2.26 -0.63
N CYS A 86 2.64 1.50 -1.71
CA CYS A 86 3.04 1.95 -3.04
C CYS A 86 1.89 1.76 -4.04
N ILE A 87 1.46 2.84 -4.68
CA ILE A 87 0.31 2.86 -5.59
C ILE A 87 0.78 3.23 -6.99
N ARG A 88 0.47 2.35 -7.95
CA ARG A 88 0.93 2.49 -9.34
C ARG A 88 -0.20 2.38 -10.36
N GLY A 89 0.13 2.75 -11.60
CA GLY A 89 -0.76 2.67 -12.75
C GLY A 89 -2.00 3.56 -12.60
N GLN A 90 -3.07 3.20 -13.30
CA GLN A 90 -4.30 3.99 -13.35
C GLN A 90 -5.29 3.66 -12.20
N THR A 91 -4.79 3.09 -11.10
CA THR A 91 -5.58 2.74 -9.92
C THR A 91 -6.28 3.97 -9.35
N ASN A 92 -7.56 3.85 -9.01
CA ASN A 92 -8.36 5.00 -8.59
C ASN A 92 -9.42 4.63 -7.54
N ASN A 93 -9.94 5.66 -6.88
CA ASN A 93 -10.98 5.58 -5.86
C ASN A 93 -10.60 4.71 -4.66
N LEU A 94 -9.32 4.72 -4.28
CA LEU A 94 -8.88 4.04 -3.06
C LEU A 94 -9.31 4.82 -1.81
N VAL A 95 -9.57 4.10 -0.73
CA VAL A 95 -9.85 4.69 0.59
C VAL A 95 -8.93 4.05 1.62
N PHE A 96 -8.08 4.85 2.26
CA PHE A 96 -7.26 4.43 3.38
C PHE A 96 -7.79 5.11 4.64
N LYS A 97 -8.27 4.31 5.59
CA LYS A 97 -8.89 4.80 6.82
C LYS A 97 -8.22 4.23 8.06
N ASN A 98 -7.85 5.09 9.01
CA ASN A 98 -7.36 4.71 10.34
C ASN A 98 -6.15 3.74 10.32
N ASN A 99 -5.35 3.72 9.25
CA ASN A 99 -4.16 2.88 9.20
C ASN A 99 -3.01 3.53 9.98
N THR A 100 -2.16 2.70 10.58
CA THR A 100 -0.87 3.12 11.15
C THR A 100 0.24 2.69 10.20
N ILE A 101 0.99 3.66 9.68
CA ILE A 101 2.11 3.44 8.75
C ILE A 101 3.36 4.04 9.36
N ARG A 102 4.34 3.20 9.72
CA ARG A 102 5.51 3.69 10.46
C ARG A 102 6.76 2.84 10.27
N ASP A 103 7.91 3.42 10.55
CA ASP A 103 9.15 2.66 10.76
C ASP A 103 9.61 2.87 12.21
N THR A 104 9.69 1.80 13.00
CA THR A 104 10.06 1.83 14.41
C THR A 104 11.55 1.54 14.62
N ARG A 105 12.33 1.34 13.55
CA ARG A 105 13.79 1.24 13.63
C ARG A 105 14.38 2.62 13.94
N THR A 106 15.62 2.63 14.42
CA THR A 106 16.39 3.89 14.61
C THR A 106 16.53 4.61 13.28
N ASP A 107 16.68 5.95 13.32
CA ASP A 107 16.62 6.79 12.12
C ASP A 107 17.58 6.35 11.00
N GLU A 108 18.77 5.84 11.35
CA GLU A 108 19.77 5.33 10.41
C GLU A 108 19.39 3.97 9.81
N ALA A 109 18.61 3.17 10.54
CA ALA A 109 18.18 1.83 10.16
C ALA A 109 16.80 1.80 9.49
N GLN A 110 16.08 2.92 9.45
CA GLN A 110 14.79 3.03 8.77
C GLN A 110 14.96 2.85 7.26
N THR A 111 14.29 1.84 6.72
CA THR A 111 14.23 1.57 5.27
C THR A 111 12.82 1.71 4.70
N GLN A 112 11.77 1.69 5.53
CA GLN A 112 10.44 2.12 5.14
C GLN A 112 10.39 3.66 5.21
N THR A 113 11.16 4.30 4.33
CA THR A 113 11.37 5.76 4.35
C THR A 113 10.14 6.53 3.89
N THR A 114 9.27 5.91 3.09
CA THR A 114 8.05 6.53 2.58
C THR A 114 6.82 5.91 3.24
N GLY A 115 5.88 6.72 3.72
CA GLY A 115 4.59 6.24 4.22
C GLY A 115 3.72 5.73 3.07
N ILE A 116 3.30 6.66 2.20
CA ILE A 116 2.48 6.36 1.02
C ILE A 116 3.15 6.97 -0.22
N ARG A 117 3.43 6.14 -1.23
CA ARG A 117 3.89 6.58 -2.56
C ARG A 117 2.74 6.48 -3.57
N ILE A 118 2.47 7.57 -4.25
CA ILE A 118 1.42 7.71 -5.26
C ILE A 118 2.09 8.07 -6.60
N GLU A 119 2.16 7.12 -7.54
CA GLU A 119 2.74 7.37 -8.87
C GLU A 119 1.84 8.25 -9.76
N GLU A 120 2.41 8.71 -10.87
CA GLU A 120 1.94 9.84 -11.69
C GLU A 120 0.51 9.67 -12.24
N GLN A 121 0.12 8.42 -12.53
CA GLN A 121 -1.17 8.09 -13.18
C GLN A 121 -2.27 7.69 -12.19
N VAL A 122 -1.97 7.63 -10.89
CA VAL A 122 -2.95 7.20 -9.89
C VAL A 122 -4.08 8.23 -9.81
N GLY A 123 -5.32 7.74 -9.76
CA GLY A 123 -6.51 8.56 -9.59
C GLY A 123 -6.73 8.99 -8.15
N LYS A 124 -8.01 9.13 -7.76
CA LYS A 124 -8.41 9.57 -6.42
C LYS A 124 -7.94 8.56 -5.35
N VAL A 125 -7.36 9.08 -4.27
CA VAL A 125 -7.04 8.37 -3.03
C VAL A 125 -7.58 9.21 -1.89
N VAL A 126 -8.44 8.64 -1.05
CA VAL A 126 -8.98 9.29 0.14
C VAL A 126 -8.20 8.81 1.35
N LEU A 127 -7.66 9.75 2.13
CA LEU A 127 -6.97 9.48 3.39
C LEU A 127 -7.82 10.03 4.54
N ASP A 128 -8.24 9.16 5.45
CA ASP A 128 -9.10 9.51 6.59
C ASP A 128 -8.50 8.93 7.88
N GLY A 129 -8.14 9.75 8.86
CA GLY A 129 -7.66 9.30 10.17
C GLY A 129 -6.37 8.45 10.19
N ASN A 130 -5.58 8.39 9.11
CA ASN A 130 -4.34 7.60 9.09
C ASN A 130 -3.22 8.26 9.90
N LYS A 131 -2.51 7.46 10.70
CA LYS A 131 -1.31 7.86 11.42
C LYS A 131 -0.08 7.45 10.60
N ILE A 132 0.70 8.42 10.12
CA ILE A 132 1.86 8.18 9.25
C ILE A 132 3.11 8.79 9.87
N GLU A 133 4.07 7.93 10.23
CA GLU A 133 5.38 8.28 10.83
C GLU A 133 6.49 7.72 9.93
N ALA A 134 6.91 8.51 8.94
CA ALA A 134 7.95 8.15 7.97
C ALA A 134 8.71 9.40 7.53
N LYS A 135 9.97 9.24 7.09
CA LYS A 135 10.82 10.34 6.58
C LYS A 135 10.10 11.16 5.50
N ILE A 136 9.44 10.47 4.57
CA ILE A 136 8.52 11.04 3.58
C ILE A 136 7.12 10.52 3.90
N ARG A 137 6.26 11.34 4.51
CA ARG A 137 4.90 10.92 4.88
C ARG A 137 4.10 10.49 3.64
N ILE A 138 4.07 11.34 2.61
CA ILE A 138 3.38 11.11 1.35
C ILE A 138 4.28 11.60 0.22
N ASP A 139 4.63 10.70 -0.70
CA ASP A 139 5.33 10.97 -1.97
C ASP A 139 4.26 10.95 -3.08
N ASP A 140 3.66 12.11 -3.37
CA ASP A 140 2.62 12.26 -4.40
C ASP A 140 3.20 12.83 -5.69
N ARG A 141 3.27 11.99 -6.73
CA ARG A 141 3.91 12.31 -8.02
C ARG A 141 2.90 12.65 -9.11
N ARG A 142 1.61 12.75 -8.77
CA ARG A 142 0.58 13.14 -9.72
C ARG A 142 0.81 14.60 -10.12
N ALA A 143 0.63 14.91 -11.41
CA ALA A 143 0.62 16.30 -11.84
C ALA A 143 -0.51 17.04 -11.12
N SER A 144 -0.21 18.22 -10.55
CA SER A 144 -1.24 19.14 -10.08
C SER A 144 -2.16 19.45 -11.26
N LYS A 145 -3.46 19.12 -11.16
CA LYS A 145 -4.42 19.58 -12.16
C LYS A 145 -4.38 21.11 -12.16
N PRO A 146 -4.29 21.79 -13.32
CA PRO A 146 -4.53 23.22 -13.37
C PRO A 146 -5.91 23.50 -12.76
N LYS A 147 -5.95 24.53 -11.91
CA LYS A 147 -7.16 24.98 -11.20
C LYS A 147 -8.26 25.37 -12.18
#